data_AF-A0A450U3Q5-F1
#
_entry.id   AF-A0A450U3Q5-F1
#
_cell.length_a   1.000
_cell.length_b   1.000
_cell.length_c   1.000
_cell.angle_alpha   90.00
_cell.angle_beta   90.00
_cell.angle_gamma   90.00
#
_symmetry.space_group_name_H-M   'P 1'
#
loop_
_entity.id
_entity.type
_entity.pdbx_description
1 polymer ?
#
loop_
_entity_poly.entity_id
_entity_poly.type
_entity_poly.pdbx_seq_one_letter_code
_entity_poly.pdbx_strand_id
1 'polypeptide(L)' 'MHSALPVDIPPDRIIAAVKAMDREAQQEFIEDLLAATSPEYLESIREARNDYRESRIYSHEDVFADQ' A
#
# COMPACT_ATOMS: atom_id res chain seq x y z
N MET A 1 2.46 15.38 14.49
CA MET A 1 2.60 16.33 13.36
C MET A 1 3.87 15.95 12.62
N HIS A 2 3.76 15.29 11.46
CA HIS A 2 4.94 15.03 10.63
C HIS A 2 5.20 16.30 9.83
N SER A 3 6.25 17.06 10.16
CA SER A 3 6.71 18.12 9.28
C SER A 3 7.30 17.44 8.05
N ALA A 4 6.66 17.62 6.89
CA ALA A 4 7.26 17.18 5.64
C ALA A 4 8.60 17.93 5.49
N LEU A 5 9.70 17.18 5.50
CA LEU A 5 10.99 17.74 5.12
C LEU A 5 10.85 18.17 3.65
N PRO A 6 11.16 19.43 3.30
CA PRO A 6 11.12 19.86 1.91
C PRO A 6 12.25 19.13 1.17
N VAL A 7 11.86 18.08 0.47
CA VAL A 7 12.75 17.32 -0.41
C VAL A 7 12.60 17.91 -1.80
N ASP A 8 13.55 18.78 -2.17
CA ASP A 8 13.62 19.38 -3.49
C ASP A 8 14.28 18.40 -4.47
N ILE A 9 13.52 17.38 -4.87
CA ILE A 9 13.93 16.44 -5.92
C ILE A 9 13.10 16.72 -7.17
N PRO A 10 13.72 17.05 -8.30
CA PRO A 10 12.99 17.28 -9.54
C PRO A 10 12.35 15.97 -10.04
N PRO A 11 11.12 16.00 -10.57
CA PRO A 11 10.41 14.81 -11.06
C PRO A 11 11.22 13.97 -12.06
N ASP A 12 12.00 14.62 -12.93
CA ASP A 12 12.83 13.95 -13.94
C ASP A 12 13.87 13.01 -13.31
N ARG A 13 14.40 13.34 -12.13
CA ARG A 13 15.33 12.46 -11.41
C ARG A 13 14.64 11.22 -10.87
N ILE A 14 13.41 11.35 -10.39
CA ILE A 14 12.59 10.22 -9.93
C ILE A 14 12.29 9.30 -11.12
N ILE A 15 11.86 9.88 -12.24
CA ILE A 15 11.57 9.14 -13.48
C ILE A 15 12.81 8.40 -13.97
N ALA A 16 13.97 9.05 -13.97
CA ALA A 16 15.22 8.42 -14.37
C ALA A 16 15.61 7.25 -13.44
N ALA A 17 15.42 7.40 -12.12
CA ALA A 17 15.69 6.34 -11.16
C ALA A 17 14.77 5.13 -11.38
N VAL A 18 13.45 5.35 -11.55
CA VAL A 18 12.49 4.27 -11.81
C VAL A 18 12.78 3.54 -13.13
N LYS A 19 13.26 4.28 -14.16
CA LYS A 19 13.66 3.68 -15.44
C LYS A 19 14.96 2.89 -15.37
N ALA A 20 15.83 3.19 -14.41
CA ALA A 20 17.11 2.52 -14.22
C ALA A 20 17.01 1.26 -13.35
N MET A 21 15.86 1.05 -12.69
CA MET A 21 15.58 -0.19 -11.95
C MET A 21 15.54 -1.39 -12.90
N ASP A 22 15.88 -2.56 -12.36
CA ASP A 22 15.52 -3.81 -13.03
C ASP A 22 14.00 -3.99 -13.05
N ARG A 23 13.55 -4.98 -13.83
CA ARG A 23 12.12 -5.19 -14.07
C ARG A 23 11.34 -5.56 -12.80
N GLU A 24 11.95 -6.34 -11.92
CA GLU A 24 11.29 -6.83 -10.71
C GLU A 24 11.10 -5.68 -9.72
N ALA A 25 12.18 -4.94 -9.43
CA ALA A 25 12.13 -3.77 -8.57
C ALA A 25 11.19 -2.68 -9.12
N GLN A 26 11.16 -2.49 -10.44
CA GLN A 26 10.22 -1.57 -11.07
C GLN A 26 8.77 -2.00 -10.87
N GLN A 27 8.47 -3.30 -10.98
CA GLN A 27 7.13 -3.82 -10.77
C GLN A 27 6.69 -3.67 -9.32
N GLU A 28 7.53 -4.07 -8.36
CA GLU A 28 7.28 -3.89 -6.92
C GLU A 28 7.01 -2.42 -6.58
N PHE A 29 7.83 -1.50 -7.11
CA PHE A 29 7.65 -0.07 -6.90
C PHE A 29 6.29 0.44 -7.41
N ILE A 30 5.86 -0.01 -8.59
CA ILE A 30 4.57 0.41 -9.17
C ILE A 30 3.41 -0.16 -8.35
N GLU A 31 3.50 -1.42 -7.91
CA GLU A 31 2.50 -2.05 -7.05
C GLU A 31 2.36 -1.30 -5.71
N ASP A 32 3.49 -0.96 -5.08
CA ASP A 32 3.51 -0.16 -3.85
C ASP A 32 2.94 1.24 -4.07
N LEU A 33 3.25 1.88 -5.20
CA LEU A 33 2.72 3.21 -5.52
C LEU A 33 1.20 3.18 -5.72
N LEU A 34 0.69 2.17 -6.42
CA LEU A 34 -0.75 1.97 -6.61
C LEU A 34 -1.45 1.70 -5.26
N ALA A 35 -0.86 0.85 -4.42
CA ALA A 35 -1.36 0.59 -3.08
C ALA A 35 -1.38 1.86 -2.21
N ALA A 36 -0.31 2.65 -2.23
CA ALA A 36 -0.18 3.88 -1.44
C ALA A 36 -1.14 4.99 -1.90
N THR A 37 -1.58 4.95 -3.15
CA THR A 37 -2.50 5.95 -3.72
C THR A 37 -3.97 5.54 -3.67
N SER A 38 -4.31 4.32 -3.22
CA SER A 38 -5.69 3.87 -3.02
C SER A 38 -6.14 4.05 -1.56
N PRO A 39 -7.03 5.01 -1.26
CA PRO A 39 -7.57 5.19 0.08
C PRO A 39 -8.30 3.96 0.61
N GLU A 40 -9.05 3.26 -0.25
CA GLU A 40 -9.83 2.08 0.09
C GLU A 40 -8.92 0.90 0.48
N TYR A 41 -7.83 0.71 -0.27
CA TYR A 41 -6.83 -0.32 0.06
C TYR A 41 -6.11 -0.03 1.38
N LEU A 42 -5.76 1.23 1.63
CA LEU A 42 -5.17 1.62 2.91
C LEU A 42 -6.14 1.43 4.08
N GLU A 43 -7.43 1.66 3.86
CA GLU A 43 -8.45 1.44 4.90
C GLU A 43 -8.65 -0.04 5.20
N SER A 44 -8.72 -0.90 4.18
CA SER A 44 -8.82 -2.36 4.40
C SER A 44 -7.63 -2.92 5.18
N ILE A 45 -6.41 -2.41 4.94
CA ILE A 45 -5.23 -2.75 5.74
C ILE A 45 -5.39 -2.31 7.20
N ARG A 46 -5.95 -1.12 7.45
CA ARG A 46 -6.19 -0.63 8.83
C ARG A 46 -7.20 -1.52 9.54
N GLU A 47 -8.29 -1.86 8.87
CA GLU A 47 -9.33 -2.74 9.38
C GLU A 47 -8.76 -4.12 9.73
N ALA A 48 -8.07 -4.78 8.79
CA ALA A 48 -7.46 -6.08 9.04
C ALA A 48 -6.47 -6.07 10.23
N ARG A 49 -5.68 -4.99 10.37
CA ARG A 49 -4.78 -4.83 11.52
C ARG A 49 -5.52 -4.61 12.84
N ASN A 50 -6.67 -3.94 12.82
CA ASN A 50 -7.52 -3.77 14.00
C ASN A 50 -8.16 -5.10 14.39
N ASP A 51 -8.71 -5.83 13.44
CA ASP A 51 -9.31 -7.15 13.66
C ASP A 51 -8.31 -8.13 14.29
N TYR A 52 -7.07 -8.14 13.79
CA TYR A 52 -5.99 -8.92 14.40
C TYR A 52 -5.69 -8.48 15.84
N ARG A 53 -5.57 -7.16 16.09
CA ARG A 53 -5.31 -6.63 17.44
C ARG A 53 -6.43 -6.96 18.43
N GLU A 54 -7.67 -6.99 17.95
CA GLU A 54 -8.85 -7.34 18.74
C GLU A 54 -9.08 -8.85 18.85
N SER A 55 -8.21 -9.68 18.25
CA SER A 55 -8.35 -11.14 18.21
C SER A 55 -9.71 -11.58 17.65
N ARG A 56 -10.25 -10.84 16.67
CA ARG A 56 -11.48 -11.24 15.98
C ARG A 56 -11.19 -12.49 15.15
N ILE A 57 -12.08 -13.47 15.24
CA ILE A 57 -12.01 -14.72 14.49
C ILE A 57 -13.28 -14.80 13.67
N TYR A 58 -13.13 -14.96 12.35
CA TYR A 58 -14.24 -15.23 11.46
C TYR A 58 -14.20 -16.69 11.04
N SER A 59 -15.36 -17.35 11.07
CA SER A 59 -15.52 -18.68 10.51
C SER A 59 -15.64 -18.62 8.97
N HIS A 60 -15.56 -19.78 8.32
CA HIS A 60 -15.76 -19.84 6.87
C HIS A 60 -17.16 -19.35 6.47
N GLU A 61 -18.18 -19.70 7.25
CA GLU A 61 -19.56 -19.24 7.04
C GLU A 61 -19.70 -17.72 7.22
N ASP A 62 -19.04 -17.11 8.22
CA ASP A 62 -19.07 -15.65 8.40
C ASP A 62 -18.50 -14.87 7.19
N VAL A 63 -17.54 -15.45 6.46
CA VAL A 63 -16.87 -14.79 5.33
C VAL A 63 -17.54 -15.10 3.99
N PHE A 64 -18.15 -16.27 3.85
CA PHE A 64 -18.59 -16.79 2.55
C PHE A 64 -20.09 -17.14 2.47
N ALA A 65 -20.91 -16.79 3.47
CA ALA A 65 -22.33 -17.16 3.50
C ALA A 65 -23.17 -16.68 2.30
N ASP A 66 -22.80 -15.58 1.63
CA ASP A 66 -23.59 -14.94 0.57
C ASP A 66 -23.00 -15.10 -0.85
N GLN A 67 -22.15 -16.11 -1.07
CA GLN A 67 -21.56 -16.41 -2.39
C GLN A 67 -22.28 -17.51 -3.17
#